data_AF-A0A416SVT2-F1
#
_entry.id   AF-A0A416SVT2-F1
#
_cell.length_a   1.000
_cell.length_b   1.000
_cell.length_c   1.000
_cell.angle_alpha   90.00
_cell.angle_beta   90.00
_cell.angle_gamma   90.00
#
_symmetry.space_group_name_H-M   'P 1'
#
loop_
_entity.id
_entity.type
_entity.pdbx_description
1 polymer ?
#
loop_
_entity_poly.entity_id
_entity_poly.type
_entity_poly.pdbx_seq_one_letter_code
_entity_poly.pdbx_strand_id
1 'polypeptide(L)'
;MIQELLKKIEDSYYWDARVKALDCNYFGDEVKVVFEDDEKNITYHFAECYKVKIEHAVECPKDGASKELTLSQIPYFLQDVELKEIELCQKKYMEFKINMYPIELLIVCKKFDIY
;
A
#
# COMPACT_ATOMS: atom_id res chain seq x y z
N MET A 1 -10.29 -12.18 -12.99
CA MET A 1 -9.34 -12.11 -11.86
C MET A 1 -8.68 -10.75 -11.75
N ILE A 2 -7.68 -10.38 -12.58
CA ILE A 2 -6.99 -9.09 -12.40
C ILE A 2 -7.88 -7.86 -12.66
N GLN A 3 -8.78 -7.92 -13.65
CA GLN A 3 -9.76 -6.84 -13.88
C GLN A 3 -10.77 -6.70 -12.73
N GLU A 4 -11.15 -7.80 -12.08
CA GLU A 4 -12.03 -7.75 -10.91
C GLU A 4 -11.32 -7.15 -9.70
N LEU A 5 -10.02 -7.45 -9.54
CA LEU A 5 -9.17 -6.86 -8.51
C LEU A 5 -8.98 -5.36 -8.73
N LEU A 6 -8.67 -4.94 -9.97
CA LEU A 6 -8.62 -3.52 -10.34
C LEU A 6 -9.93 -2.82 -10.03
N LYS A 7 -11.07 -3.43 -10.40
CA LYS A 7 -12.37 -2.87 -10.07
C LYS A 7 -12.58 -2.74 -8.55
N LYS A 8 -12.19 -3.74 -7.74
CA LYS A 8 -12.29 -3.66 -6.28
C LYS A 8 -11.41 -2.56 -5.68
N ILE A 9 -10.24 -2.31 -6.27
CA ILE A 9 -9.35 -1.21 -5.88
C ILE A 9 -10.02 0.13 -6.20
N GLU A 10 -10.53 0.31 -7.42
CA GLU A 10 -11.27 1.53 -7.79
C GLU A 10 -12.52 1.75 -6.92
N ASP A 11 -13.30 0.70 -6.68
CA ASP A 11 -14.50 0.72 -5.83
C ASP A 11 -14.19 0.94 -4.34
N SER A 12 -12.90 0.95 -3.95
CA SER A 12 -12.47 1.31 -2.58
C SER A 12 -12.20 2.81 -2.40
N TYR A 13 -12.41 3.62 -3.44
CA TYR A 13 -12.33 5.09 -3.41
C TYR A 13 -11.06 5.63 -2.73
N TYR A 14 -9.93 4.98 -2.97
CA TYR A 14 -8.66 5.27 -2.29
C TYR A 14 -8.08 6.65 -2.61
N TRP A 15 -8.53 7.29 -3.68
CA TRP A 15 -7.96 8.56 -4.16
C TRP A 15 -8.08 9.65 -3.09
N ASP A 16 -6.94 10.23 -2.70
CA ASP A 16 -6.79 11.21 -1.62
C ASP A 16 -7.24 10.69 -0.23
N ALA A 17 -7.35 9.37 -0.05
CA ALA A 17 -7.64 8.79 1.25
C ALA A 17 -6.39 8.82 2.14
N ARG A 18 -6.55 9.31 3.39
CA ARG A 18 -5.44 9.42 4.33
C ARG A 18 -4.99 8.05 4.80
N VAL A 19 -3.70 7.76 4.66
CA VAL A 19 -3.09 6.53 5.18
C VAL A 19 -2.91 6.66 6.69
N LYS A 20 -3.44 5.68 7.42
CA LYS A 20 -3.35 5.53 8.87
C LYS A 20 -2.16 4.69 9.30
N ALA A 21 -1.86 3.63 8.54
CA ALA A 21 -0.80 2.70 8.86
C ALA A 21 -0.23 2.04 7.61
N LEU A 22 1.08 1.79 7.65
CA LEU A 22 1.80 0.90 6.76
C LEU A 22 2.58 -0.09 7.63
N ASP A 23 2.09 -1.32 7.70
CA ASP A 23 2.69 -2.37 8.53
C ASP A 23 3.37 -3.41 7.66
N CYS A 24 4.64 -3.69 7.92
CA CYS A 24 5.40 -4.77 7.31
C CYS A 24 5.63 -5.86 8.38
N ASN A 25 4.88 -6.95 8.28
CA ASN A 25 4.78 -7.99 9.29
C ASN A 25 5.45 -9.28 8.83
N TYR A 26 5.72 -10.18 9.79
CA TYR A 26 6.23 -11.54 9.53
C TYR A 26 7.42 -11.57 8.55
N PHE A 27 8.44 -10.76 8.83
CA PHE A 27 9.64 -10.64 7.99
C PHE A 27 9.38 -10.16 6.56
N GLY A 28 8.27 -9.43 6.35
CA GLY A 28 7.86 -8.90 5.05
C GLY A 28 7.03 -9.87 4.22
N ASP A 29 6.57 -10.99 4.78
CA ASP A 29 5.63 -11.90 4.12
C ASP A 29 4.21 -11.28 4.02
N GLU A 30 3.83 -10.48 5.02
CA GLU A 30 2.59 -9.71 5.02
C GLU A 30 2.86 -8.20 5.05
N VAL A 31 2.15 -7.46 4.20
CA VAL A 31 2.13 -5.99 4.23
C VAL A 31 0.68 -5.52 4.33
N LYS A 32 0.43 -4.50 5.16
CA LYS A 32 -0.90 -3.90 5.32
C LYS A 32 -0.81 -2.40 5.10
N VAL A 33 -1.72 -1.87 4.27
CA VAL A 33 -1.95 -0.43 4.15
C VAL A 33 -3.37 -0.16 4.63
N VAL A 34 -3.51 0.64 5.68
CA VAL A 34 -4.80 1.02 6.25
C VAL A 34 -5.05 2.49 5.95
N PHE A 35 -6.21 2.83 5.41
CA PHE A 35 -6.57 4.21 5.06
C PHE A 35 -8.01 4.55 5.44
N GLU A 36 -8.28 5.85 5.54
CA GLU A 36 -9.61 6.38 5.89
C GLU A 36 -10.65 6.08 4.80
N ASP A 37 -11.85 5.77 5.24
CA ASP A 37 -13.09 5.76 4.46
C ASP A 37 -14.22 6.28 5.36
N ASP A 38 -15.32 6.75 4.77
CA ASP A 38 -16.38 7.49 5.46
C ASP A 38 -17.07 6.66 6.57
N GLU A 39 -17.21 5.35 6.37
CA GLU A 39 -17.84 4.45 7.35
C GLU A 39 -16.83 3.76 8.25
N LYS A 40 -15.83 3.10 7.65
CA LYS A 40 -14.83 2.29 8.35
C LYS A 40 -13.56 2.22 7.53
N ASN A 41 -12.40 2.37 8.18
CA ASN A 41 -11.11 2.23 7.53
C ASN A 41 -11.02 0.98 6.65
N ILE A 42 -10.47 1.17 5.45
CA ILE A 42 -10.20 0.11 4.48
C ILE A 42 -8.78 -0.40 4.69
N THR A 43 -8.59 -1.71 4.56
CA THR A 43 -7.27 -2.34 4.64
C THR A 43 -6.94 -3.08 3.36
N TYR A 44 -5.85 -2.67 2.71
CA TYR A 44 -5.18 -3.45 1.69
C TYR A 44 -4.22 -4.42 2.36
N HIS A 45 -4.46 -5.72 2.16
CA HIS A 45 -3.67 -6.78 2.76
C HIS A 45 -2.97 -7.60 1.68
N PHE A 46 -1.65 -7.55 1.68
CA PHE A 46 -0.78 -8.32 0.81
C PHE A 46 -0.17 -9.47 1.61
N ALA A 47 -0.26 -10.69 1.11
CA ALA A 47 0.25 -11.88 1.77
C ALA A 47 1.02 -12.77 0.79
N GLU A 48 1.89 -13.64 1.34
CA GLU A 48 2.85 -14.42 0.56
C GLU A 48 3.70 -13.50 -0.35
N CYS A 49 4.29 -12.48 0.25
CA CYS A 49 5.08 -11.47 -0.44
C CYS A 49 6.51 -11.95 -0.74
N TYR A 50 6.99 -11.65 -1.95
CA TYR A 50 8.34 -12.00 -2.42
C TYR A 50 9.25 -10.78 -2.58
N LYS A 51 8.66 -9.59 -2.68
CA LYS A 51 9.38 -8.32 -2.80
C LYS A 51 8.57 -7.23 -2.12
N VAL A 52 9.21 -6.49 -1.22
CA VAL A 52 8.65 -5.30 -0.58
C VAL A 52 9.72 -4.22 -0.64
N LYS A 53 9.43 -3.12 -1.33
CA LYS A 53 10.31 -1.96 -1.41
C LYS A 53 9.53 -0.75 -0.90
N ILE A 54 10.05 -0.10 0.13
CA ILE A 54 9.49 1.11 0.73
C ILE A 54 10.52 2.21 0.52
N GLU A 55 10.19 3.19 -0.31
CA GLU A 55 11.06 4.32 -0.61
C GLU A 55 10.44 5.60 -0.12
N HIS A 56 11.22 6.39 0.61
CA HIS A 56 10.82 7.71 1.05
C HIS A 56 11.50 8.78 0.19
N ALA A 57 10.74 9.80 -0.18
CA ALA A 57 11.28 10.98 -0.84
C ALA A 57 12.35 11.64 0.06
N VAL A 58 13.54 11.88 -0.48
CA VAL A 58 14.72 12.35 0.30
C VAL A 58 14.53 13.78 0.80
N GLU A 59 13.74 14.57 0.08
CA GLU A 59 13.36 15.93 0.44
C GLU A 59 12.37 16.01 1.60
N CYS A 60 11.74 14.89 2.00
CA CYS A 60 10.84 14.85 3.14
C CYS A 60 11.63 14.96 4.45
N PRO A 61 11.45 16.04 5.25
CA PRO A 61 12.19 16.23 6.49
C PRO A 61 11.99 15.06 7.46
N LYS A 62 13.08 14.61 8.10
CA LYS A 62 13.09 13.52 9.10
C LYS A 62 13.49 13.98 10.50
N ASP A 63 13.47 15.29 10.73
CA ASP A 63 13.98 15.91 11.95
C ASP A 63 13.13 15.58 13.20
N GLY A 64 11.89 15.07 13.00
CA GLY A 64 11.01 14.57 14.05
C GLY A 64 10.66 13.09 13.85
N ALA A 65 10.47 12.36 14.95
CA ALA A 65 10.06 10.97 14.90
C ALA A 65 8.61 10.85 14.40
N SER A 66 8.37 10.08 13.34
CA SER A 66 7.02 9.93 12.76
C SER A 66 5.97 9.42 13.75
N LYS A 67 6.39 8.66 14.78
CA LYS A 67 5.52 8.17 15.86
C LYS A 67 4.94 9.28 16.76
N GLU A 68 5.54 10.47 16.71
CA GLU A 68 5.16 11.64 17.53
C GLU A 68 4.27 12.61 16.74
N LEU A 69 4.09 12.38 15.43
CA LEU A 69 3.22 13.19 14.60
C LEU A 69 1.77 12.97 14.99
N THR A 70 1.01 14.07 15.07
CA THR A 70 -0.44 14.00 15.17
C THR A 70 -1.03 13.53 13.84
N LEU A 71 -2.26 13.02 13.87
CA LEU A 71 -2.98 12.60 12.67
C LEU A 71 -3.05 13.68 11.57
N SER A 72 -3.21 14.94 11.96
CA SER A 72 -3.22 16.08 11.04
C SER A 72 -1.85 16.39 10.41
N GLN A 73 -0.76 15.94 11.04
CA GLN A 73 0.61 16.13 10.56
C GLN A 73 1.10 14.96 9.70
N ILE A 74 0.39 13.83 9.66
CA ILE A 74 0.70 12.68 8.79
C ILE A 74 0.33 13.06 7.35
N PRO A 75 1.30 13.23 6.43
CA PRO A 75 1.04 13.75 5.09
C PRO A 75 0.76 12.63 4.06
N TYR A 76 0.51 11.40 4.50
CA TYR A 76 0.37 10.24 3.61
C TYR A 76 -1.06 10.13 3.13
N PHE A 77 -1.25 10.30 1.82
CA PHE A 77 -2.53 10.10 1.14
C PHE A 77 -2.31 9.18 -0.03
N LEU A 78 -3.19 8.20 -0.23
CA LEU A 78 -3.12 7.34 -1.41
C LEU A 78 -3.44 8.18 -2.66
N GLN A 79 -2.52 8.20 -3.60
CA GLN A 79 -2.63 8.95 -4.84
C GLN A 79 -2.78 8.05 -6.05
N ASP A 80 -2.06 6.92 -6.08
CA ASP A 80 -2.13 6.02 -7.22
C ASP A 80 -1.88 4.57 -6.78
N VAL A 81 -2.60 3.63 -7.39
CA VAL A 81 -2.49 2.19 -7.12
C VAL A 81 -2.47 1.46 -8.47
N GLU A 82 -1.27 1.19 -8.98
CA GLU A 82 -1.10 0.35 -10.16
C GLU A 82 -1.03 -1.13 -9.76
N LEU A 83 -1.73 -1.98 -10.51
CA LEU A 83 -1.67 -3.45 -10.39
C LEU A 83 -1.33 -4.07 -11.74
N LYS A 84 -0.29 -4.91 -11.77
CA LYS A 84 0.15 -5.69 -12.94
C LYS A 84 0.31 -7.16 -12.59
N GLU A 85 -0.05 -8.03 -13.53
CA GLU A 85 0.33 -9.44 -13.45
C GLU A 85 1.75 -9.60 -14.02
N ILE A 86 2.63 -10.25 -13.27
CA ILE A 86 4.00 -10.54 -13.70
C ILE A 86 4.27 -12.04 -13.62
N GLU A 87 5.21 -12.52 -14.42
CA GLU A 87 5.66 -13.91 -14.41
C GLU A 87 7.10 -14.00 -13.88
N LEU A 88 7.30 -14.78 -12.82
CA LEU A 88 8.61 -15.08 -12.24
C LEU A 88 8.74 -16.59 -12.12
N CYS A 89 9.85 -17.17 -12.60
CA CYS A 89 10.10 -18.61 -12.51
C CYS A 89 8.89 -19.49 -12.93
N GLN A 90 8.24 -19.15 -14.06
CA GLN A 90 7.07 -19.86 -14.62
C GLN A 90 5.80 -19.83 -13.73
N LYS A 91 5.73 -18.90 -12.78
CA LYS A 91 4.55 -18.68 -11.93
C LYS A 91 4.11 -17.22 -12.04
N LYS A 92 2.79 -17.02 -11.96
CA LYS A 92 2.18 -15.69 -12.00
C LYS A 92 2.11 -15.08 -10.59
N TYR A 93 2.36 -13.78 -10.52
CA TYR A 93 2.34 -12.97 -9.31
C TYR A 93 1.67 -11.63 -9.60
N MET A 94 1.29 -10.92 -8.55
CA MET A 94 0.78 -9.56 -8.64
C MET A 94 1.87 -8.60 -8.19
N GLU A 95 2.20 -7.63 -9.04
CA GLU A 95 3.03 -6.48 -8.71
C GLU A 95 2.12 -5.27 -8.50
N PHE A 96 2.25 -4.66 -7.32
CA PHE A 96 1.59 -3.41 -6.96
C PHE A 96 2.62 -2.29 -6.90
N LYS A 97 2.27 -1.14 -7.46
CA LYS A 97 2.95 0.13 -7.23
C LYS A 97 1.96 1.09 -6.62
N ILE A 98 2.27 1.58 -5.43
CA ILE A 98 1.39 2.47 -4.69
C ILE A 98 2.14 3.76 -4.40
N ASN A 99 1.60 4.87 -4.89
CA ASN A 99 2.06 6.20 -4.54
C ASN A 99 1.23 6.70 -3.36
N MET A 100 1.91 6.97 -2.26
CA MET A 100 1.38 7.67 -1.10
C MET A 100 2.41 8.69 -0.62
N TYR A 101 2.76 9.62 -1.51
CA TYR A 101 3.81 10.62 -1.30
C TYR A 101 3.76 11.18 0.14
N PRO A 102 4.90 11.22 0.85
CA PRO A 102 6.26 11.00 0.37
C PRO A 102 6.75 9.54 0.42
N ILE A 103 5.87 8.52 0.35
CA ILE A 103 6.27 7.11 0.19
C ILE A 103 5.86 6.57 -1.19
N GLU A 104 6.79 5.88 -1.83
CA GLU A 104 6.52 4.95 -2.92
C GLU A 104 6.67 3.51 -2.43
N LEU A 105 5.65 2.69 -2.68
CA LEU A 105 5.58 1.31 -2.24
C LEU A 105 5.50 0.38 -3.45
N LEU A 106 6.40 -0.60 -3.53
CA LEU A 106 6.38 -1.66 -4.52
C LEU A 106 6.27 -3.00 -3.82
N ILE A 107 5.23 -3.77 -4.13
CA ILE A 107 4.99 -5.10 -3.55
C ILE A 107 4.82 -6.14 -4.65
N VAL A 108 5.48 -7.29 -4.53
CA VAL A 108 5.17 -8.49 -5.32
C VAL A 108 4.65 -9.56 -4.39
N CYS A 109 3.43 -10.04 -4.62
CA CYS A 109 2.76 -11.02 -3.76
C CYS A 109 1.92 -12.03 -4.56
N LYS A 110 1.44 -13.08 -3.88
CA LYS A 110 0.49 -14.05 -4.46
C LYS A 110 -0.95 -13.83 -4.02
N LYS A 111 -1.17 -13.21 -2.86
CA LYS A 111 -2.49 -12.99 -2.29
C LYS A 111 -2.67 -11.52 -1.96
N PHE A 112 -3.85 -11.02 -2.32
CA PHE A 112 -4.27 -9.67 -2.03
C PHE A 112 -5.76 -9.67 -1.69
N ASP A 113 -6.09 -9.08 -0.55
CA ASP A 113 -7.45 -8.92 -0.05
C ASP A 113 -7.69 -7.47 0.38
N ILE A 114 -8.96 -7.06 0.33
CA ILE A 114 -9.42 -5.75 0.82
C ILE A 114 -10.47 -6.01 1.92
N TYR A 115 -10.33 -5.36 3.08
CA TYR A 115 -11.22 -5.48 4.24
C TYR A 115 -11.74 -4.15 4.75
#